data_AF-A0A945EW42-F1
#
_entry.id   AF-A0A945EW42-F1
#
_cell.length_a   1.000
_cell.length_b   1.000
_cell.length_c   1.000
_cell.angle_alpha   90.00
_cell.angle_beta   90.00
_cell.angle_gamma   90.00
#
_symmetry.space_group_name_H-M   'P 1'
#
loop_
_entity.id
_entity.type
_entity.pdbx_description
1 polymer ?
#
loop_
_entity_poly.entity_id
_entity_poly.type
_entity_poly.pdbx_seq_one_letter_code
_entity_poly.pdbx_strand_id
1 'polypeptide(L)'
;MLLFKPFKSTYLLLFFIFNPLLISHAQNSLRPLENKFKQTGPVQTGAERTDIYLPFLKGKNIAVVSNQTSVIYTSRDSIFEVFPGEKNAYFDHIEYTNTHLVDSLLSLKISVKKVFAPEHGFRGKADA
;
A
#
# COMPACT_ATOMS: atom_id res chain seq x y z
N MET A 1 -37.31 49.17 28.95
CA MET A 1 -35.93 49.67 28.83
C MET A 1 -35.14 49.15 30.01
N LEU A 2 -34.43 48.01 29.85
CA LEU A 2 -33.71 47.36 30.95
C LEU A 2 -32.47 48.20 31.28
N LEU A 3 -32.51 48.87 32.43
CA LEU A 3 -31.42 49.69 32.95
C LEU A 3 -30.35 48.76 33.56
N PHE A 4 -29.37 48.35 32.74
CA PHE A 4 -28.22 47.57 33.20
C PHE A 4 -27.33 48.44 34.10
N LYS A 5 -27.27 48.08 35.39
CA LYS A 5 -26.37 48.69 36.37
C LYS A 5 -24.95 48.14 36.13
N PRO A 6 -23.91 48.97 35.90
CA PRO A 6 -22.58 48.46 35.63
C PRO A 6 -22.01 47.82 36.90
N PHE A 7 -21.88 46.50 36.91
CA PHE A 7 -21.10 45.81 37.93
C PHE A 7 -19.61 46.17 37.74
N LYS A 8 -18.88 46.34 38.85
CA LYS A 8 -17.44 46.69 38.90
C LYS A 8 -16.51 45.70 38.16
N SER A 9 -17.07 44.61 37.62
CA SER A 9 -16.41 43.54 36.89
C SER A 9 -16.42 43.76 35.35
N THR A 10 -16.55 45.00 34.89
CA THR A 10 -16.47 45.34 33.46
C THR A 10 -15.14 44.90 32.84
N TYR A 11 -14.05 44.96 33.61
CA TYR A 11 -12.73 44.52 33.19
C TYR A 11 -12.63 43.00 32.97
N LEU A 12 -13.37 42.20 33.74
CA LEU A 12 -13.41 40.75 33.60
C LEU A 12 -14.13 40.36 32.30
N LEU A 13 -15.22 41.06 31.97
CA LEU A 13 -15.93 40.85 30.72
C LEU A 13 -15.07 41.26 29.50
N LEU A 14 -14.30 42.35 29.60
CA LEU A 14 -13.31 42.73 28.60
C LEU A 14 -12.22 41.66 28.41
N PHE A 15 -11.72 41.09 29.52
CA PHE A 15 -10.69 40.03 29.49
C PHE A 15 -11.13 38.78 28.73
N PHE A 16 -12.40 38.38 28.84
CA PHE A 16 -12.94 37.24 28.09
C PHE A 16 -13.20 37.54 26.60
N ILE A 17 -13.47 38.80 26.24
CA ILE A 17 -13.70 39.20 24.84
C ILE A 17 -12.39 39.37 24.06
N PHE A 18 -11.30 39.81 24.70
CA PHE A 18 -10.00 40.00 24.04
C PHE A 18 -9.15 38.71 23.94
N ASN A 19 -9.41 37.70 24.76
CA ASN A 19 -8.68 36.42 24.75
C ASN A 19 -8.80 35.59 23.43
N PRO A 20 -9.98 35.45 22.79
CA PRO A 20 -10.11 34.61 21.59
C PRO A 20 -9.39 35.17 20.35
N LEU A 21 -9.07 36.47 20.31
CA LEU A 21 -8.35 37.10 19.19
C LEU A 21 -6.86 36.70 19.13
N LEU A 22 -6.26 36.36 20.28
CA LEU A 22 -4.86 35.93 20.36
C LEU A 22 -4.68 34.47 19.96
N ILE A 23 -5.69 33.62 20.21
CA ILE A 23 -5.65 32.19 19.88
C ILE A 23 -5.75 31.99 18.35
N SER A 24 -6.52 32.83 17.65
CA SER A 24 -6.70 32.72 16.19
C SER A 24 -5.44 33.07 15.39
N HIS A 25 -4.55 33.93 15.88
CA HIS A 25 -3.31 34.31 15.17
C HIS A 25 -2.18 33.28 15.36
N ALA A 26 -2.27 32.40 16.38
CA ALA A 26 -1.28 31.37 16.65
C ALA A 26 -1.53 30.06 15.87
N GLN A 27 -2.71 29.89 15.26
CA GLN A 27 -3.07 28.66 14.53
C GLN A 27 -2.46 28.56 13.13
N ASN A 28 -1.78 29.60 12.63
CA ASN A 28 -1.27 29.63 11.26
C ASN A 28 0.12 29.01 11.04
N SER A 29 0.75 28.44 12.08
CA SER A 29 2.07 27.78 11.97
C SER A 29 2.01 26.26 11.93
N LEU A 30 0.89 25.65 12.30
CA LEU A 30 0.64 24.23 12.06
C LEU A 30 0.03 24.07 10.66
N ARG A 31 0.85 24.32 9.63
CA ARG A 31 0.64 23.55 8.39
C ARG A 31 0.66 22.09 8.84
N PRO A 32 -0.38 21.29 8.56
CA PRO A 32 -0.22 19.85 8.67
C PRO A 32 1.08 19.55 7.94
N LEU A 33 2.03 18.87 8.60
CA LEU A 33 3.12 18.24 7.89
C LEU A 33 2.38 17.35 6.89
N GLU A 34 2.24 17.85 5.67
CA GLU A 34 1.79 17.08 4.53
C GLU A 34 2.90 16.06 4.43
N ASN A 35 2.71 14.95 5.13
CA ASN A 35 3.61 13.83 5.09
C ASN A 35 3.56 13.45 3.63
N LYS A 36 4.56 13.92 2.88
CA LYS A 36 4.94 13.36 1.61
C LYS A 36 5.52 11.97 1.89
N PHE A 37 4.72 11.09 2.52
CA PHE A 37 4.72 9.71 2.13
C PHE A 37 4.33 9.76 0.66
N LYS A 38 5.37 9.83 -0.18
CA LYS A 38 5.28 9.37 -1.56
C LYS A 38 4.58 8.03 -1.40
N GLN A 39 3.32 7.95 -1.83
CA GLN A 39 2.60 6.68 -1.80
C GLN A 39 3.45 5.76 -2.67
N THR A 40 4.36 5.02 -2.04
CA THR A 40 5.04 3.93 -2.69
C THR A 40 3.90 3.01 -3.04
N GLY A 41 3.76 2.71 -4.32
CA GLY A 41 2.77 1.75 -4.80
C GLY A 41 2.86 0.44 -4.01
N PRO A 42 1.97 -0.52 -4.30
CA PRO A 42 1.97 -1.80 -3.61
C PRO A 42 3.38 -2.39 -3.52
N VAL A 43 3.71 -2.96 -2.35
CA VAL A 43 5.03 -3.52 -2.08
C VAL A 43 5.30 -4.63 -3.09
N GLN A 44 6.28 -4.42 -3.97
CA GLN A 44 6.69 -5.43 -4.93
C GLN A 44 7.70 -6.38 -4.28
N THR A 45 7.40 -7.68 -4.31
CA THR A 45 8.28 -8.72 -3.76
C THR A 45 9.44 -9.03 -4.71
N GLY A 46 10.50 -9.66 -4.20
CA GLY A 46 11.62 -10.11 -5.03
C GLY A 46 11.21 -11.14 -6.08
N ALA A 47 10.22 -11.99 -5.76
CA ALA A 47 9.69 -13.01 -6.66
C ALA A 47 8.93 -12.42 -7.87
N GLU A 48 8.33 -11.25 -7.72
CA GLU A 48 7.63 -10.56 -8.81
C GLU A 48 8.58 -9.86 -9.79
N ARG A 49 9.85 -9.68 -9.42
CA ARG A 49 10.86 -8.98 -10.25
C ARG A 49 11.57 -9.94 -11.20
N THR A 50 10.78 -10.65 -12.00
CA THR A 50 11.26 -11.67 -12.94
C THR A 50 12.35 -11.17 -13.88
N ASP A 51 12.24 -9.94 -14.34
CA ASP A 51 13.16 -9.35 -15.33
C ASP A 51 14.61 -9.28 -14.82
N ILE A 52 14.79 -9.12 -13.51
CA ILE A 52 16.10 -8.99 -12.89
C ILE A 52 16.79 -10.35 -12.84
N TYR A 53 16.06 -11.41 -12.47
CA TYR A 53 16.70 -12.70 -12.15
C TYR A 53 16.60 -13.73 -13.27
N LEU A 54 15.55 -13.72 -14.10
CA LEU A 54 15.35 -14.74 -15.15
C LEU A 54 16.54 -14.91 -16.11
N PRO A 55 17.24 -13.85 -16.56
CA PRO A 55 18.41 -14.00 -17.43
C PRO A 55 19.52 -14.85 -16.78
N PHE A 56 19.68 -14.74 -15.47
CA PHE A 56 20.69 -15.50 -14.72
C PHE A 56 20.29 -16.95 -14.49
N LEU A 57 18.99 -17.27 -14.57
CA LEU A 57 18.46 -18.61 -14.39
C LEU A 57 18.44 -19.42 -15.71
N LYS A 58 18.39 -18.74 -16.86
CA LYS A 58 18.27 -19.39 -18.17
C LYS A 58 19.44 -20.32 -18.46
N GLY A 59 19.13 -21.55 -18.89
CA GLY A 59 20.12 -22.57 -19.23
C GLY A 59 20.82 -23.22 -18.04
N LYS A 60 20.49 -22.84 -16.79
CA LYS A 60 21.03 -23.46 -15.57
C LYS A 60 20.07 -24.52 -15.04
N ASN A 61 20.64 -25.51 -14.35
CA ASN A 61 19.87 -26.46 -13.55
C ASN A 61 19.65 -25.85 -12.16
N ILE A 62 18.40 -25.64 -11.79
CA ILE A 62 18.05 -24.85 -10.60
C ILE A 62 17.36 -25.74 -9.59
N ALA A 63 17.72 -25.57 -8.33
CA ALA A 63 16.95 -26.07 -7.21
C ALA A 63 16.30 -24.87 -6.50
N VAL A 64 15.02 -25.01 -6.17
CA VAL A 64 14.25 -23.92 -5.53
C VAL A 64 13.94 -24.33 -4.10
N VAL A 65 14.27 -23.48 -3.13
CA VAL A 65 13.77 -23.62 -1.76
C VAL A 65 12.43 -22.89 -1.69
N SER A 66 11.35 -23.62 -1.41
CA SER A 66 10.00 -23.08 -1.51
C SER A 66 9.04 -23.75 -0.53
N ASN A 67 8.06 -22.98 -0.09
CA ASN A 67 6.96 -23.38 0.78
C ASN A 67 5.63 -22.92 0.16
N GLN A 68 4.52 -23.21 0.82
CA GLN A 68 3.18 -22.81 0.38
C GLN A 68 2.99 -21.29 0.16
N THR A 69 3.82 -20.45 0.77
CA THR A 69 3.73 -18.99 0.66
C THR A 69 4.56 -18.43 -0.49
N SER A 70 5.28 -19.27 -1.23
CA SER A 70 6.14 -18.87 -2.35
C SER A 70 5.31 -18.61 -3.61
N VAL A 71 4.52 -17.54 -3.59
CA VAL A 71 3.61 -17.16 -4.69
C VAL A 71 4.02 -15.85 -5.36
N ILE A 72 3.77 -15.75 -6.66
CA ILE A 72 3.91 -14.53 -7.45
C ILE A 72 2.50 -14.01 -7.73
N TYR A 73 2.25 -12.74 -7.41
CA TYR A 73 1.00 -12.08 -7.74
C TYR A 73 1.14 -11.42 -9.10
N THR A 74 0.18 -11.69 -9.99
CA THR A 74 0.08 -11.04 -11.29
C THR A 74 -1.27 -10.36 -11.37
N SER A 75 -1.25 -9.04 -11.51
CA SER A 75 -2.44 -8.29 -11.92
C SER A 75 -2.84 -8.77 -13.30
N ARG A 76 -4.05 -9.34 -13.44
CA ARG A 76 -4.65 -9.39 -14.76
C ARG A 76 -5.22 -8.02 -15.03
N ASP A 77 -4.85 -7.46 -16.18
CA ASP A 77 -5.52 -6.27 -16.68
C ASP A 77 -6.96 -6.68 -17.02
N SER A 78 -7.88 -6.47 -16.08
CA SER A 78 -9.29 -6.30 -16.41
C SER A 78 -9.34 -5.13 -17.40
N ILE A 79 -9.68 -5.43 -18.65
CA ILE A 79 -9.75 -4.48 -19.75
C ILE A 79 -10.53 -3.25 -19.28
N PHE A 80 -9.84 -2.11 -19.21
CA PHE A 80 -10.43 -0.83 -18.84
C PHE A 80 -11.22 -0.31 -20.04
N GLU A 81 -12.55 -0.39 -19.99
CA GLU A 81 -13.38 0.42 -20.88
C GLU A 81 -13.19 1.88 -20.47
N VAL A 82 -12.33 2.59 -21.22
CA VAL A 82 -12.18 4.03 -21.10
C VAL A 82 -13.49 4.67 -21.59
N PHE A 83 -14.42 4.99 -20.69
CA PHE A 83 -15.51 5.89 -21.04
C PHE A 83 -14.93 7.29 -21.23
N PRO A 84 -15.04 7.91 -22.43
CA PRO A 84 -14.45 9.21 -22.69
C PRO A 84 -15.24 10.28 -21.92
N GLY A 85 -14.68 10.78 -20.81
CA GLY A 85 -15.28 11.91 -20.08
C GLY A 85 -14.89 12.04 -18.61
N GLU A 86 -14.39 10.99 -17.96
CA GLU A 86 -14.10 11.00 -16.52
C GLU A 86 -12.60 11.13 -16.25
N LYS A 87 -12.21 12.22 -15.55
CA LYS A 87 -10.81 12.54 -15.23
C LYS A 87 -10.23 11.73 -14.07
N ASN A 88 -11.02 10.84 -13.48
CA ASN A 88 -10.60 9.97 -12.39
C ASN A 88 -10.92 8.55 -12.80
N ALA A 89 -9.92 7.83 -13.30
CA ALA A 89 -10.02 6.38 -13.49
C ALA A 89 -10.24 5.74 -12.12
N TYR A 90 -11.49 5.36 -11.83
CA TYR A 90 -11.79 4.52 -10.68
C TYR A 90 -11.24 3.13 -11.02
N PHE A 91 -10.21 2.70 -10.29
CA PHE A 91 -9.71 1.32 -10.36
C PHE A 91 -10.77 0.45 -9.72
N ASP A 92 -11.76 0.02 -10.52
CA ASP A 92 -12.95 -0.63 -10.01
C ASP A 92 -12.55 -1.93 -9.30
N HIS A 93 -11.83 -2.83 -9.96
CA HIS A 93 -11.24 -3.99 -9.29
C HIS A 93 -9.99 -4.47 -10.06
N ILE A 94 -8.83 -4.47 -9.39
CA ILE A 94 -7.66 -5.19 -9.90
C ILE A 94 -7.77 -6.63 -9.40
N GLU A 95 -8.05 -7.56 -10.29
CA GLU A 95 -8.06 -8.97 -9.96
C GLU A 95 -6.61 -9.48 -9.95
N TYR A 96 -6.11 -9.78 -8.75
CA TYR A 96 -4.81 -10.39 -8.57
C TYR A 96 -4.94 -11.91 -8.63
N THR A 97 -4.25 -12.51 -9.58
CA THR A 97 -4.08 -13.97 -9.60
C THR A 97 -2.78 -14.32 -8.92
N ASN A 98 -2.79 -15.34 -8.05
CA ASN A 98 -1.58 -15.88 -7.45
C ASN A 98 -1.17 -17.18 -8.15
N THR A 99 0.10 -17.30 -8.48
CA THR A 99 0.67 -18.55 -9.02
C THR A 99 1.86 -18.94 -8.17
N HIS A 100 2.03 -20.23 -7.90
CA HIS A 100 3.19 -20.71 -7.16
C HIS A 100 4.46 -20.48 -7.98
N LEU A 101 5.53 -20.00 -7.34
CA LEU A 101 6.77 -19.58 -8.00
C LEU A 101 7.38 -20.68 -8.88
N VAL A 102 7.35 -21.93 -8.40
CA VAL A 102 7.84 -23.09 -9.18
C VAL A 102 7.05 -23.26 -10.48
N ASP A 103 5.73 -23.07 -10.45
CA ASP A 103 4.88 -23.21 -11.63
C ASP A 103 5.14 -22.07 -12.63
N SER A 104 5.32 -20.84 -12.13
CA SER A 104 5.73 -19.71 -12.95
C SER A 104 7.08 -19.95 -13.64
N LEU A 105 8.09 -20.45 -12.91
CA LEU A 105 9.40 -20.77 -13.48
C LEU A 105 9.32 -21.88 -14.55
N LEU A 106 8.51 -22.91 -14.32
CA LEU A 106 8.28 -23.97 -15.30
C LEU A 106 7.59 -23.44 -16.56
N SER A 107 6.56 -22.60 -16.41
CA SER A 107 5.88 -21.92 -17.52
C SER A 107 6.84 -21.06 -18.35
N LEU A 108 7.83 -20.44 -17.70
CA LEU A 108 8.87 -19.64 -18.32
C LEU A 108 10.02 -20.49 -18.94
N LYS A 109 9.85 -21.83 -19.01
CA LYS A 109 10.83 -22.78 -19.57
C LYS A 109 12.16 -22.80 -18.83
N ILE A 110 12.15 -22.52 -17.53
CA ILE A 110 13.34 -22.65 -16.67
C ILE A 110 13.48 -24.09 -16.19
N SER A 111 14.71 -24.62 -16.21
CA SER A 111 15.03 -26.01 -15.82
C SER A 111 15.10 -26.15 -14.30
N VAL A 112 13.95 -26.30 -13.66
CA VAL A 112 13.83 -26.62 -12.23
C VAL A 112 14.02 -28.13 -12.05
N LYS A 113 15.10 -28.54 -11.37
CA LYS A 113 15.46 -29.95 -11.15
C LYS A 113 14.99 -30.50 -9.82
N LYS A 114 14.98 -29.66 -8.79
CA LYS A 114 14.63 -30.04 -7.42
C LYS A 114 13.90 -28.90 -6.73
N VAL A 115 13.01 -29.27 -5.80
CA VAL A 115 12.36 -28.33 -4.89
C VAL A 115 12.64 -28.82 -3.48
N PHE A 116 13.17 -27.94 -2.64
CA PHE A 116 13.39 -28.18 -1.22
C PHE A 116 12.27 -27.49 -0.45
N ALA A 117 11.60 -28.23 0.43
CA ALA A 117 10.57 -27.71 1.32
C ALA A 117 10.98 -27.94 2.78
N PRO A 118 10.77 -26.97 3.68
CA PRO A 118 11.26 -27.05 5.05
C PRO A 118 10.52 -28.07 5.93
N GLU A 119 9.17 -28.10 5.88
CA GLU A 119 8.35 -28.93 6.79
C GLU A 119 7.18 -29.58 6.04
N HIS A 120 6.10 -28.84 5.75
CA HIS A 120 4.82 -29.37 5.22
C HIS A 120 4.75 -29.49 3.69
N GLY A 121 5.89 -29.75 3.05
CA GLY A 121 6.03 -29.67 1.60
C GLY A 121 5.83 -28.25 1.05
N PHE A 122 5.95 -28.08 -0.28
CA PHE A 122 5.83 -26.76 -0.90
C PHE A 122 4.41 -26.41 -1.38
N ARG A 123 3.50 -27.39 -1.43
CA ARG A 123 2.09 -27.18 -1.84
C ARG A 123 1.08 -27.27 -0.68
N GLY A 124 1.53 -27.55 0.55
CA GLY A 124 0.63 -27.73 1.70
C GLY A 124 -0.33 -28.92 1.56
N LYS A 125 -0.01 -29.89 0.69
CA LYS A 125 -0.81 -31.12 0.45
C LYS A 125 -0.17 -32.37 1.05
N ALA A 126 1.06 -32.27 1.55
CA ALA A 126 1.75 -33.36 2.21
C ALA A 126 1.59 -33.17 3.72
N ASP A 127 0.95 -34.13 4.38
CA ASP A 127 1.02 -34.24 5.84
C ASP A 127 2.47 -34.55 6.25
N ALA A 128 2.86 -34.03 7.41
CA ALA A 128 4.17 -34.27 8.02
C ALA A 128 4.26 -35.68 8.61
#